data_AF-A0A1X7TMX5-F1
#
_entry.id   AF-A0A1X7TMX5-F1
#
_cell.length_a   1.000
_cell.length_b   1.000
_cell.length_c   1.000
_cell.angle_alpha   90.00
_cell.angle_beta   90.00
_cell.angle_gamma   90.00
#
_symmetry.space_group_name_H-M   'P 1'
#
loop_
_entity.id
_entity.type
_entity.pdbx_description
1 polymer ?
#
loop_
_entity_poly.entity_id
_entity_poly.type
_entity_poly.pdbx_seq_one_letter_code
_entity_poly.pdbx_strand_id
1 'polypeptide(L)' 'TTNTTTQSLAATKPICPRCGTAGHLATVCRFKEAFCHHCGKKGHLLNVCNSKRTQTSTDSAKPVNSKTTVGT' A
#
# COMPACT_ATOMS: atom_id res chain seq x y z
N THR A 1 16.97 -6.76 11.55
CA THR A 1 17.39 -7.07 10.17
C THR A 1 16.62 -6.18 9.21
N THR A 2 17.07 -4.96 8.95
CA THR A 2 16.42 -4.03 8.00
C THR A 2 17.36 -3.79 6.84
N ASN A 3 17.36 -4.74 5.91
CA ASN A 3 18.17 -4.67 4.71
C ASN A 3 17.49 -3.71 3.73
N THR A 4 17.83 -2.41 3.80
CA THR A 4 17.33 -1.42 2.85
C THR A 4 18.43 -1.16 1.83
N THR A 5 18.51 -2.05 0.86
CA THR A 5 19.31 -1.94 -0.35
C THR A 5 19.09 -0.58 -1.00
N THR A 6 19.99 0.37 -0.73
CA THR A 6 20.08 1.62 -1.48
C THR A 6 21.33 1.51 -2.34
N GLN A 7 21.21 0.75 -3.42
CA GLN A 7 22.19 0.76 -4.50
C GLN A 7 21.78 1.87 -5.48
N SER A 8 22.69 2.84 -5.65
CA SER A 8 22.99 3.60 -6.87
C SER A 8 22.02 4.64 -7.45
N LEU A 9 22.56 5.87 -7.47
CA LEU A 9 22.69 6.80 -8.61
C LEU A 9 21.63 7.91 -8.82
N ALA A 10 22.19 9.12 -8.94
CA ALA A 10 21.61 10.42 -9.32
C ALA A 10 20.80 11.16 -8.23
N ALA A 11 21.10 12.44 -8.05
CA ALA A 11 20.47 13.37 -7.10
C ALA A 11 19.01 13.74 -7.47
N THR A 12 18.21 12.75 -7.87
CA THR A 12 16.79 12.91 -8.15
C THR A 12 16.00 12.94 -6.84
N LYS A 13 15.18 13.99 -6.69
CA LYS A 13 14.27 14.14 -5.54
C LYS A 13 13.49 12.84 -5.32
N PRO A 14 13.30 12.39 -4.05
CA PRO A 14 12.57 11.16 -3.77
C PRO A 14 11.13 11.29 -4.27
N ILE A 15 10.70 10.33 -5.09
CA ILE A 15 9.32 10.20 -5.54
C ILE A 15 8.56 9.41 -4.47
N CYS A 16 7.49 9.99 -3.95
CA CYS A 16 6.67 9.35 -2.94
C CYS A 16 5.92 8.14 -3.54
N PRO A 17 6.14 6.92 -3.05
CA PRO A 17 5.44 5.73 -3.57
C PRO A 17 3.97 5.66 -3.16
N ARG A 18 3.48 6.58 -2.30
CA ARG A 18 2.06 6.65 -1.90
C ARG A 18 1.23 7.52 -2.82
N CYS A 19 1.75 8.64 -3.30
CA CYS A 19 1.00 9.58 -4.14
C CYS A 19 1.61 9.79 -5.53
N GLY A 20 2.86 9.40 -5.75
CA GLY A 20 3.58 9.59 -7.00
C GLY A 20 4.23 10.97 -7.15
N THR A 21 4.16 11.82 -6.12
CA THR A 21 4.73 13.17 -6.16
C THR A 21 6.16 13.18 -5.64
N ALA A 22 7.06 13.89 -6.32
CA ALA A 22 8.42 14.11 -5.84
C ALA A 22 8.49 15.19 -4.74
N GLY A 23 9.51 15.11 -3.90
CA GLY A 23 9.81 16.14 -2.89
C GLY A 23 9.46 15.77 -1.46
N HIS A 24 8.95 14.56 -1.23
CA HIS A 24 8.72 14.02 0.11
C HIS A 24 8.77 12.49 0.11
N LEU A 25 8.97 11.90 1.30
CA LEU A 25 8.97 10.46 1.48
C LEU A 25 7.57 9.94 1.83
N ALA A 26 7.36 8.63 1.67
CA ALA A 26 6.12 7.97 2.06
C ALA A 26 5.69 8.33 3.49
N THR A 27 6.63 8.40 4.44
CA THR A 27 6.40 8.66 5.87
C THR A 27 5.73 10.01 6.14
N VAL A 28 6.14 11.06 5.42
CA VAL A 28 5.64 12.44 5.55
C VAL A 28 4.50 12.76 4.58
N CYS A 29 4.08 11.79 3.76
CA CYS A 29 3.01 11.99 2.78
C CYS A 29 1.68 12.34 3.46
N ARG A 30 1.04 13.41 2.99
CA ARG A 30 -0.32 13.81 3.42
C ARG A 30 -1.35 12.71 3.20
N PHE A 31 -1.20 11.95 2.12
CA PHE A 31 -2.08 10.86 1.72
C PHE A 31 -1.71 9.52 2.36
N LYS A 32 -0.99 9.54 3.49
CA LYS A 32 -0.53 8.32 4.15
C LYS A 32 -1.65 7.33 4.53
N GLU A 33 -2.82 7.86 4.85
CA GLU A 33 -4.01 7.09 5.27
C GLU A 33 -5.08 7.08 4.17
N ALA A 34 -4.78 7.62 2.99
CA ALA A 34 -5.71 7.61 1.88
C ALA A 34 -5.88 6.18 1.35
N PHE A 35 -7.10 5.89 0.95
CA PHE A 35 -7.47 4.64 0.28
C PHE A 35 -7.32 4.81 -1.23
N CYS A 36 -6.81 3.79 -1.88
CA CYS A 36 -6.74 3.76 -3.32
C CYS A 36 -8.13 3.63 -3.92
N HIS A 37 -8.51 4.58 -4.78
CA HIS A 37 -9.81 4.55 -5.46
C HIS A 37 -9.91 3.43 -6.52
N HIS A 38 -8.79 2.81 -6.88
CA HIS A 38 -8.77 1.69 -7.84
C HIS A 38 -9.01 0.34 -7.17
N CYS A 39 -8.32 0.08 -6.05
CA CYS A 39 -8.27 -1.24 -5.43
C CYS A 39 -8.77 -1.28 -3.99
N GLY A 40 -9.15 -0.12 -3.43
CA GLY A 40 -9.68 0.00 -2.07
C GLY A 40 -8.66 -0.17 -0.95
N LYS A 41 -7.36 -0.37 -1.25
CA LYS A 41 -6.31 -0.56 -0.22
C LYS A 41 -5.73 0.77 0.26
N LYS A 42 -5.39 0.85 1.54
CA LYS A 42 -4.73 2.04 2.13
C LYS A 42 -3.25 2.12 1.76
N GLY A 43 -2.71 3.34 1.80
CA GLY A 43 -1.28 3.59 1.68
C GLY A 43 -0.79 3.88 0.26
N HIS A 44 -1.67 3.96 -0.73
CA HIS A 44 -1.34 4.48 -2.05
C HIS A 44 -2.58 5.08 -2.75
N LEU A 45 -2.35 5.96 -3.73
CA LEU A 45 -3.40 6.54 -4.56
C LEU A 45 -3.54 5.79 -5.89
N LEU A 46 -4.64 6.06 -6.61
CA LEU A 46 -4.90 5.55 -7.96
C LEU A 46 -3.70 5.73 -8.91
N ASN A 47 -3.01 6.88 -8.82
CA ASN A 47 -1.90 7.24 -9.70
C ASN A 47 -0.66 6.33 -9.59
N VAL A 48 -0.46 5.71 -8.43
CA VAL A 48 0.67 4.79 -8.15
C VAL A 48 0.19 3.37 -7.89
N CYS A 49 -1.07 3.09 -8.23
CA CYS A 49 -1.68 1.80 -7.99
C CYS A 49 -1.08 0.73 -8.92
N ASN A 50 -0.42 -0.26 -8.33
CA ASN A 50 0.17 -1.39 -9.05
C ASN A 50 -0.78 -2.60 -9.19
N SER A 51 -2.08 -2.40 -9.01
CA SER A 51 -3.08 -3.49 -9.01
C SER A 51 -3.23 -4.23 -10.34
N LYS A 52 -2.47 -3.87 -11.37
CA LYS A 52 -2.33 -4.66 -12.61
C LYS A 52 -1.32 -5.82 -12.49
N ARG A 53 -0.58 -6.00 -11.38
CA ARG A 53 0.51 -6.99 -11.35
C ARG A 53 0.48 -8.14 -10.36
N THR A 54 -0.34 -8.18 -9.31
CA THR A 54 -0.39 -9.39 -8.44
C THR A 54 -1.73 -9.55 -7.73
N GLN A 55 -2.55 -10.50 -8.21
CA GLN A 55 -3.65 -11.08 -7.43
C GLN A 55 -3.14 -12.08 -6.37
N THR A 56 -1.96 -11.87 -5.76
CA THR A 56 -1.39 -12.86 -4.83
C THR A 56 -0.38 -12.20 -3.90
N SER A 57 -0.85 -11.48 -2.88
CA SER A 57 -0.06 -11.23 -1.67
C SER A 57 -1.02 -10.88 -0.54
N THR A 58 -1.41 -11.93 0.17
CA THR A 58 -1.66 -11.98 1.62
C THR A 58 -1.54 -10.63 2.36
N ASP A 59 -2.68 -9.96 2.55
CA ASP A 59 -2.98 -9.23 3.79
C ASP A 59 -4.10 -10.01 4.48
N SER A 60 -3.67 -10.92 5.35
CA SER A 60 -4.54 -11.65 6.25
C SER A 60 -4.98 -10.72 7.37
N ALA A 61 -6.29 -10.42 7.46
CA ALA A 61 -7.01 -10.35 8.73
C ALA A 61 -8.53 -10.16 8.55
N LYS A 62 -9.21 -11.17 7.99
CA LYS A 62 -10.54 -11.60 8.50
C LYS A 62 -10.95 -12.95 7.90
N PRO A 63 -10.97 -14.06 8.66
CA PRO A 63 -12.02 -15.04 8.46
C PRO A 63 -13.29 -14.42 9.08
N VAL A 64 -14.22 -13.92 8.27
CA VAL A 64 -15.60 -13.73 8.75
C VAL A 64 -16.31 -15.07 8.59
N ASN A 65 -16.11 -15.97 9.55
CA ASN A 65 -16.91 -17.18 9.70
C ASN A 65 -17.99 -16.95 10.76
N SER A 66 -18.86 -15.97 10.55
CA SER A 66 -20.05 -15.79 11.39
C SER A 66 -21.19 -16.67 10.88
N LYS A 67 -21.09 -17.98 11.08
CA LYS A 67 -22.24 -18.90 11.09
C LYS A 67 -22.21 -19.71 12.38
N THR A 68 -22.83 -19.18 13.43
CA THR A 68 -23.24 -20.00 14.58
C THR A 68 -24.73 -20.19 14.47
N THR A 69 -25.12 -21.27 13.80
CA THR A 69 -26.45 -21.86 13.95
C THR A 69 -26.40 -22.71 15.23
N VAL A 70 -27.02 -22.22 16.29
CA VAL A 70 -27.56 -23.05 17.38
C VAL A 70 -29.08 -22.88 17.18
N GLY A 71 -29.85 -23.88 16.75
CA GLY A 71 -29.86 -25.25 17.23
C GLY A 71 -30.70 -25.25 18.50
N THR A 72 -31.99 -25.50 18.31
CA THR A 72 -33.07 -25.55 19.32
C THR A 72 -32.70 -26.28 20.60
#